data_AF-A0ABD7CSM8-F1
#
_entry.id   AF-A0ABD7CSM8-F1
#
_cell.length_a   1.000
_cell.length_b   1.000
_cell.length_c   1.000
_cell.angle_alpha   90.00
_cell.angle_beta   90.00
_cell.angle_gamma   90.00
#
_symmetry.space_group_name_H-M   'P 1'
#
loop_
_entity.id
_entity.type
_entity.pdbx_description
1 polymer ?
#
loop_
_entity_poly.entity_id
_entity_poly.type
_entity_poly.pdbx_seq_one_letter_code
_entity_poly.pdbx_strand_id
1 'polypeptide(L)'
;MHARREAETDGARAVPRARTERHEERAARAMALQRTVGNAVVIQMTHRNTGGYGLGGLVANTGAAERETALSAKYGIRIGPPDDRPNDHFSHSMLNRIDGVLGSLPTQDVRDNPELVAIQPAGADTESAASLYDGDDRSITMVSPFGMPSWLYTELNRAASWQRSLMDKGAMADYEGISEAGDKALGIAGEKRQVMGGTSDVLANGNLVKWTLRHEIGHSVDKQSGWAQNLKHEARFGGWEAYGSARQVALAILTEAGLGDQLDVTDRYHMSLIDSVEVALDPEGARAAPERLTNLADGFPDQDDQFRTRLARVVEFGRLALAQPWTLTNGGGDTLAIGNRTYHVDHYGQWVSYLRAEREQHAVSNYQFSTPEEWFAEAYAAYHDPKPGPRARLNPGAREWFEERGDQM
;
A
#
# COMPACT_ATOMS: atom_id res chain seq x y z
N MET A 1 39.13 -28.84 51.42
CA MET A 1 39.79 -29.78 50.49
C MET A 1 38.96 -29.85 49.22
N HIS A 2 39.61 -29.76 48.06
CA HIS A 2 39.06 -29.74 46.67
C HIS A 2 38.40 -28.42 46.22
N ALA A 3 39.11 -27.54 45.49
CA ALA A 3 39.61 -27.62 44.10
C ALA A 3 38.56 -27.15 43.07
N ARG A 4 38.71 -25.89 42.63
CA ARG A 4 38.09 -25.31 41.44
C ARG A 4 38.62 -26.03 40.19
N ARG A 5 37.72 -26.42 39.28
CA ARG A 5 38.01 -26.60 37.86
C ARG A 5 36.96 -25.85 37.06
N GLU A 6 37.44 -24.90 36.27
CA GLU A 6 36.75 -24.29 35.15
C GLU A 6 36.62 -25.34 34.03
N ALA A 7 35.47 -25.36 33.37
CA ALA A 7 35.28 -26.01 32.09
C ALA A 7 34.42 -25.09 31.21
N GLU A 8 35.07 -24.48 30.23
CA GLU A 8 34.45 -23.88 29.06
C GLU A 8 33.72 -24.99 28.27
N THR A 9 32.46 -24.77 27.92
CA THR A 9 31.82 -25.49 26.81
C THR A 9 31.24 -24.49 25.83
N ASP A 10 31.82 -24.57 24.64
CA ASP A 10 31.54 -23.90 23.39
C ASP A 10 30.05 -24.02 23.00
N GLY A 11 29.39 -22.87 22.87
CA GLY A 11 27.96 -22.75 22.58
C GLY A 11 27.72 -22.24 21.16
N ALA A 12 28.04 -23.06 20.15
CA ALA A 12 27.62 -22.79 18.78
C ALA A 12 26.09 -22.91 18.67
N ARG A 13 25.39 -21.77 18.78
CA ARG A 13 23.94 -21.65 18.60
C ARG A 13 23.61 -21.86 17.11
N ALA A 14 23.03 -23.01 16.78
CA ALA A 14 22.46 -23.29 15.47
C ALA A 14 21.38 -22.25 15.11
N VAL A 15 21.57 -21.54 14.00
CA VAL A 15 20.56 -20.63 13.44
C VAL A 15 19.43 -21.47 12.84
N PRO A 16 18.13 -21.13 13.03
CA PRO A 16 17.03 -21.95 12.55
C PRO A 16 16.95 -21.98 11.01
N ARG A 17 16.97 -23.19 10.45
CA ARG A 17 16.93 -23.53 9.01
C ARG A 17 15.81 -22.83 8.21
N ALA A 18 14.68 -22.53 8.85
CA ALA A 18 13.52 -21.85 8.24
C ALA A 18 13.73 -20.34 7.96
N ARG A 19 14.77 -19.72 8.54
CA ARG A 19 15.13 -18.31 8.29
C ARG A 19 16.04 -18.18 7.06
N THR A 20 16.93 -19.14 6.85
CA THR A 20 17.82 -19.23 5.68
C THR A 20 17.05 -19.61 4.40
N GLU A 21 16.09 -20.54 4.47
CA GLU A 21 15.31 -20.96 3.29
C GLU A 21 14.49 -19.81 2.69
N ARG A 22 13.84 -18.98 3.53
CA ARG A 22 13.11 -17.78 3.06
C ARG A 22 14.02 -16.71 2.46
N HIS A 23 15.26 -16.59 2.95
CA HIS A 23 16.24 -15.64 2.43
C HIS A 23 16.80 -16.12 1.08
N GLU A 24 17.03 -17.41 0.92
CA GLU A 24 17.51 -18.04 -0.32
C GLU A 24 16.44 -18.04 -1.42
N GLU A 25 15.18 -18.31 -1.10
CA GLU A 25 14.07 -18.19 -2.05
C GLU A 25 13.84 -16.74 -2.51
N ARG A 26 13.97 -15.77 -1.60
CA ARG A 26 13.90 -14.34 -1.90
C ARG A 26 15.05 -13.88 -2.79
N ALA A 27 16.28 -14.33 -2.51
CA ALA A 27 17.47 -14.04 -3.32
C ALA A 27 17.41 -14.71 -4.72
N ALA A 28 16.85 -15.92 -4.81
CA ALA A 28 16.66 -16.62 -6.09
C ALA A 28 15.63 -15.91 -6.99
N ARG A 29 14.55 -15.38 -6.42
CA ARG A 29 13.56 -14.57 -7.15
C ARG A 29 14.13 -13.23 -7.63
N ALA A 30 14.94 -12.57 -6.81
CA ALA A 30 15.66 -11.34 -7.20
C ALA A 30 16.66 -11.60 -8.35
N MET A 31 17.41 -12.71 -8.30
CA MET A 31 18.32 -13.12 -9.38
C MET A 31 17.59 -13.52 -10.67
N ALA A 32 16.41 -14.14 -10.57
CA ALA A 32 15.57 -14.43 -11.73
C ALA A 32 15.11 -13.13 -12.41
N LEU A 33 14.68 -12.13 -11.61
CA LEU A 33 14.36 -10.78 -12.10
C LEU A 33 15.57 -10.12 -12.78
N GLN A 34 16.76 -10.22 -12.17
CA GLN A 34 18.01 -9.67 -12.71
C GLN A 34 18.39 -10.30 -14.06
N ARG A 35 18.15 -11.62 -14.25
CA ARG A 35 18.43 -12.32 -15.52
C ARG A 35 17.41 -11.96 -16.60
N THR A 36 16.13 -11.83 -16.26
CA THR A 36 15.06 -11.53 -17.22
C THR A 36 15.10 -10.08 -17.69
N VAL A 37 15.36 -9.12 -16.78
CA VAL A 37 15.45 -7.70 -17.15
C VAL A 37 16.85 -7.34 -17.67
N GLY A 38 17.90 -7.99 -17.17
CA GLY A 38 19.29 -7.74 -17.56
C GLY A 38 19.55 -7.95 -19.05
N ASN A 39 19.02 -9.02 -19.65
CA ASN A 39 19.31 -9.33 -21.06
C ASN A 39 18.63 -8.38 -22.06
N ALA A 40 17.54 -7.70 -21.68
CA ALA A 40 16.85 -6.75 -22.55
C ALA A 40 17.41 -5.31 -22.45
N VAL A 41 18.02 -4.96 -21.30
CA VAL A 41 18.44 -3.57 -20.99
C VAL A 41 19.94 -3.33 -21.23
N VAL A 42 20.76 -4.38 -21.34
CA VAL A 42 22.22 -4.27 -21.59
C VAL A 42 22.56 -3.53 -22.89
N ILE A 43 21.63 -3.40 -23.84
CA ILE A 43 21.84 -2.68 -25.11
C ILE A 43 21.65 -1.14 -24.96
N GLN A 44 21.11 -0.64 -23.84
CA GLN A 44 20.81 0.79 -23.64
C GLN A 44 21.84 1.58 -22.81
N MET A 45 23.07 1.06 -22.64
CA MET A 45 24.07 1.63 -21.72
C MET A 45 24.74 2.95 -22.15
N THR A 46 24.43 3.52 -23.32
CA THR A 46 25.18 4.66 -23.90
C THR A 46 24.62 6.06 -23.61
N HIS A 47 23.52 6.21 -22.87
CA HIS A 47 22.87 7.52 -22.60
C HIS A 47 22.57 7.80 -21.11
N ARG A 48 23.49 7.49 -20.19
CA ARG A 48 23.27 7.74 -18.75
C ARG A 48 23.92 9.05 -18.29
N ASN A 49 23.12 9.92 -17.65
CA ASN A 49 23.58 11.18 -17.07
C ASN A 49 24.24 10.93 -15.70
N THR A 50 25.56 10.96 -15.67
CA THR A 50 26.42 10.68 -14.49
C THR A 50 26.67 11.92 -13.63
N GLY A 51 25.85 12.96 -13.78
CA GLY A 51 26.09 14.25 -13.12
C GLY A 51 27.38 14.94 -13.57
N GLY A 52 27.94 14.55 -14.72
CA GLY A 52 29.21 15.07 -15.23
C GLY A 52 30.46 14.29 -14.79
N TYR A 53 30.33 13.23 -14.00
CA TYR A 53 31.48 12.50 -13.41
C TYR A 53 31.89 11.21 -14.16
N GLY A 54 31.35 10.99 -15.37
CA GLY A 54 31.71 9.85 -16.23
C GLY A 54 31.55 8.48 -15.53
N LEU A 55 32.47 7.55 -15.79
CA LEU A 55 32.47 6.19 -15.21
C LEU A 55 32.57 6.19 -13.67
N GLY A 56 33.21 7.21 -13.07
CA GLY A 56 33.32 7.35 -11.60
C GLY A 56 31.96 7.55 -10.91
N GLY A 57 31.07 8.33 -11.53
CA GLY A 57 29.68 8.49 -11.06
C GLY A 57 28.81 7.23 -11.22
N LEU A 58 29.20 6.29 -12.08
CA LEU A 58 28.53 5.00 -12.29
C LEU A 58 29.02 3.90 -11.34
N VAL A 59 30.29 3.95 -10.93
CA VAL A 59 30.96 2.87 -10.18
C VAL A 59 31.23 3.21 -8.71
N ALA A 60 31.55 4.48 -8.40
CA ALA A 60 31.94 4.93 -7.06
C ALA A 60 30.99 5.98 -6.45
N ASN A 61 29.88 6.30 -7.14
CA ASN A 61 28.90 7.32 -6.75
C ASN A 61 29.52 8.69 -6.39
N THR A 62 30.69 9.00 -6.95
CA THR A 62 31.40 10.27 -6.70
C THR A 62 30.54 11.46 -7.10
N GLY A 63 30.53 12.52 -6.29
CA GLY A 63 29.72 13.72 -6.56
C GLY A 63 28.28 13.65 -6.02
N ALA A 64 27.86 12.54 -5.40
CA ALA A 64 26.50 12.39 -4.90
C ALA A 64 26.18 13.31 -3.72
N ALA A 65 27.09 13.41 -2.74
CA ALA A 65 26.93 14.26 -1.57
C ALA A 65 26.84 15.76 -1.93
N GLU A 66 27.66 16.21 -2.89
CA GLU A 66 27.60 17.58 -3.41
C GLU A 66 26.27 17.85 -4.13
N ARG A 67 25.78 16.87 -4.88
CA ARG A 67 24.50 16.96 -5.58
C ARG A 67 23.31 16.96 -4.62
N GLU A 68 23.33 16.11 -3.59
CA GLU A 68 22.39 16.09 -2.49
C GLU A 68 22.31 17.45 -1.78
N THR A 69 23.46 18.04 -1.47
CA THR A 69 23.55 19.39 -0.88
C THR A 69 22.93 20.43 -1.81
N ALA A 70 23.25 20.40 -3.11
CA ALA A 70 22.71 21.34 -4.08
C ALA A 70 21.19 21.20 -4.25
N LEU A 71 20.66 19.98 -4.31
CA LEU A 71 19.22 19.74 -4.39
C LEU A 71 18.51 20.13 -3.09
N SER A 72 19.14 19.86 -1.93
CA SER A 72 18.59 20.26 -0.64
C SER A 72 18.42 21.77 -0.56
N ALA A 73 19.44 22.54 -0.97
CA ALA A 73 19.36 24.00 -1.03
C ALA A 73 18.29 24.51 -2.03
N LYS A 74 18.17 23.85 -3.18
CA LYS A 74 17.17 24.17 -4.21
C LYS A 74 15.75 23.98 -3.70
N TYR A 75 15.48 22.84 -3.06
CA TYR A 75 14.13 22.45 -2.66
C TYR A 75 13.77 22.77 -1.21
N GLY A 76 14.72 23.24 -0.39
CA GLY A 76 14.45 23.65 1.00
C GLY A 76 14.22 22.50 1.98
N ILE A 77 14.42 21.26 1.55
CA ILE A 77 14.29 20.04 2.36
C ILE A 77 15.60 19.26 2.34
N ARG A 78 15.86 18.41 3.32
CA ARG A 78 17.04 17.54 3.29
C ARG A 78 16.87 16.45 2.23
N ILE A 79 17.79 16.34 1.28
CA ILE A 79 17.84 15.27 0.30
C ILE A 79 19.17 14.54 0.49
N GLY A 80 19.12 13.28 0.92
CA GLY A 80 20.32 12.49 1.18
C GLY A 80 20.24 11.73 2.50
N PRO A 81 21.37 11.21 3.01
CA PRO A 81 21.39 10.37 4.20
C PRO A 81 20.80 11.07 5.44
N PRO A 82 20.21 10.32 6.38
CA PRO A 82 19.95 10.83 7.73
C PRO A 82 21.25 10.98 8.53
N ASP A 83 21.20 11.78 9.60
CA ASP A 83 22.37 12.15 10.41
C ASP A 83 23.06 10.95 11.06
N ASP A 84 22.31 9.90 11.37
CA ASP A 84 22.80 8.65 11.96
C ASP A 84 23.45 7.70 10.94
N ARG A 85 23.25 7.94 9.64
CA ARG A 85 23.81 7.14 8.53
C ARG A 85 24.44 8.03 7.44
N PRO A 86 25.46 8.84 7.77
CA PRO A 86 25.96 9.90 6.88
C PRO A 86 26.60 9.42 5.57
N ASN A 87 26.85 8.11 5.40
CA ASN A 87 27.48 7.54 4.21
C ASN A 87 26.46 6.92 3.23
N ASP A 88 25.18 6.87 3.58
CA ASP A 88 24.13 6.28 2.75
C ASP A 88 23.66 7.31 1.71
N HIS A 89 24.47 7.57 0.71
CA HIS A 89 24.11 8.53 -0.35
C HIS A 89 23.25 7.90 -1.44
N PHE A 90 22.33 8.69 -2.00
CA PHE A 90 21.60 8.32 -3.19
C PHE A 90 22.51 8.19 -4.42
N SER A 91 22.13 7.29 -5.33
CA SER A 91 22.74 7.26 -6.66
C SER A 91 22.36 8.51 -7.47
N HIS A 92 23.24 8.94 -8.39
CA HIS A 92 22.91 10.01 -9.36
C HIS A 92 21.62 9.76 -10.15
N SER A 93 21.32 8.50 -10.46
CA SER A 93 20.06 8.14 -11.13
C SER A 93 18.85 8.48 -10.27
N MET A 94 18.90 8.13 -8.98
CA MET A 94 17.85 8.48 -8.02
C MET A 94 17.74 10.01 -7.86
N LEU A 95 18.86 10.71 -7.71
CA LEU A 95 18.89 12.17 -7.61
C LEU A 95 18.29 12.86 -8.85
N ASN A 96 18.52 12.32 -10.06
CA ASN A 96 17.83 12.80 -11.28
C ASN A 96 16.31 12.62 -11.21
N ARG A 97 15.82 11.52 -10.62
CA ARG A 97 14.38 11.26 -10.48
C ARG A 97 13.76 12.18 -9.41
N ILE A 98 14.43 12.35 -8.28
CA ILE A 98 14.03 13.29 -7.22
C ILE A 98 13.94 14.71 -7.79
N ASP A 99 15.00 15.22 -8.39
CA ASP A 99 15.03 16.56 -8.99
C ASP A 99 13.94 16.74 -10.06
N GLY A 100 13.73 15.72 -10.90
CA GLY A 100 12.69 15.77 -11.94
C GLY A 100 11.26 15.74 -11.41
N VAL A 101 10.99 15.15 -10.24
CA VAL A 101 9.66 15.17 -9.61
C VAL A 101 9.47 16.47 -8.85
N LEU A 102 10.39 16.81 -7.94
CA LEU A 102 10.27 18.01 -7.11
C LEU A 102 10.19 19.29 -7.96
N GLY A 103 10.97 19.38 -9.05
CA GLY A 103 10.92 20.52 -9.97
C GLY A 103 9.64 20.60 -10.82
N SER A 104 8.76 19.60 -10.77
CA SER A 104 7.46 19.59 -11.47
C SER A 104 6.27 19.85 -10.56
N LEU A 105 6.49 19.92 -9.25
CA LEU A 105 5.45 20.12 -8.24
C LEU A 105 5.42 21.57 -7.76
N PRO A 106 4.27 22.06 -7.25
CA PRO A 106 4.17 23.37 -6.62
C PRO A 106 5.17 23.53 -5.46
N THR A 107 5.71 24.73 -5.27
CA THR A 107 6.68 24.99 -4.19
C THR A 107 6.05 24.77 -2.82
N GLN A 108 4.76 25.05 -2.66
CA GLN A 108 4.03 24.84 -1.41
C GLN A 108 3.89 23.37 -0.98
N ASP A 109 4.09 22.43 -1.92
CA ASP A 109 3.99 20.99 -1.67
C ASP A 109 5.35 20.40 -1.32
N VAL A 110 6.42 21.13 -1.61
CA VAL A 110 7.81 20.70 -1.44
C VAL A 110 8.57 21.62 -0.49
N ARG A 111 8.87 22.84 -0.93
CA ARG A 111 9.76 23.77 -0.24
C ARG A 111 9.10 24.43 0.95
N ASP A 112 7.85 24.84 0.79
CA ASP A 112 7.10 25.57 1.83
C ASP A 112 6.17 24.62 2.60
N ASN A 113 6.33 23.31 2.42
CA ASN A 113 5.56 22.28 3.10
C ASN A 113 6.22 21.90 4.45
N PRO A 114 5.64 22.30 5.60
CA PRO A 114 6.20 21.95 6.90
C PRO A 114 6.11 20.46 7.24
N GLU A 115 5.29 19.71 6.50
CA GLU A 115 5.11 18.26 6.63
C GLU A 115 6.06 17.46 5.74
N LEU A 116 6.93 18.11 4.96
CA LEU A 116 7.98 17.43 4.21
C LEU A 116 9.33 18.05 4.53
N VAL A 117 10.09 17.41 5.42
CA VAL A 117 11.41 17.93 5.84
C VAL A 117 12.58 17.19 5.22
N ALA A 118 12.36 15.95 4.75
CA ALA A 118 13.43 15.16 4.14
C ALA A 118 12.98 14.10 3.13
N ILE A 119 13.88 13.78 2.19
CA ILE A 119 13.86 12.57 1.36
C ILE A 119 15.18 11.86 1.57
N GLN A 120 15.14 10.62 2.02
CA GLN A 120 16.32 9.89 2.47
C GLN A 120 16.33 8.44 1.97
N PRO A 121 17.51 7.82 1.80
CA PRO A 121 17.60 6.42 1.44
C PRO A 121 17.32 5.52 2.64
N ALA A 122 16.67 4.40 2.36
CA ALA A 122 16.49 3.32 3.32
C ALA A 122 17.83 2.77 3.79
N GLY A 123 17.91 2.41 5.07
CA GLY A 123 19.09 1.75 5.64
C GLY A 123 19.19 0.31 5.15
N ALA A 124 20.41 -0.26 5.22
CA ALA A 124 20.65 -1.65 4.84
C ALA A 124 19.79 -2.67 5.62
N ASP A 125 19.37 -2.30 6.83
CA ASP A 125 18.53 -3.13 7.72
C ASP A 125 17.02 -2.92 7.52
N THR A 126 16.60 -2.14 6.52
CA THR A 126 15.18 -1.88 6.26
C THR A 126 14.52 -3.17 5.75
N GLU A 127 13.65 -3.76 6.57
CA GLU A 127 12.92 -5.00 6.20
C GLU A 127 11.74 -4.74 5.25
N SER A 128 11.25 -3.50 5.17
CA SER A 128 10.17 -3.10 4.24
C SER A 128 10.65 -3.13 2.79
N ALA A 129 9.81 -3.62 1.89
CA ALA A 129 10.06 -3.62 0.44
C ALA A 129 9.58 -2.34 -0.27
N ALA A 130 8.86 -1.45 0.43
CA ALA A 130 8.24 -0.26 -0.12
C ALA A 130 8.85 1.03 0.42
N SER A 131 8.96 2.05 -0.45
CA SER A 131 9.23 3.41 0.00
C SER A 131 8.00 3.95 0.73
N LEU A 132 8.19 4.82 1.72
CA LEU A 132 7.10 5.32 2.55
C LEU A 132 7.38 6.74 3.05
N TYR A 133 6.32 7.52 3.19
CA TYR A 133 6.27 8.73 3.99
C TYR A 133 6.00 8.39 5.47
N ASP A 134 6.87 8.88 6.34
CA ASP A 134 6.71 8.82 7.79
C ASP A 134 6.20 10.18 8.29
N GLY A 135 5.02 10.19 8.92
CA GLY A 135 4.40 11.41 9.42
C GLY A 135 5.02 11.97 10.70
N ASP A 136 5.71 11.14 11.49
CA ASP A 136 6.38 11.58 12.72
C ASP A 136 7.71 12.24 12.37
N ASP A 137 8.48 11.59 11.48
CA ASP A 137 9.75 12.12 10.96
C ASP A 137 9.55 13.17 9.85
N ARG A 138 8.33 13.28 9.31
CA ARG A 138 7.96 14.13 8.16
C ARG A 138 8.88 13.90 6.97
N SER A 139 9.24 12.64 6.73
CA SER A 139 10.28 12.26 5.79
C SER A 139 9.86 11.11 4.87
N ILE A 140 10.39 11.13 3.65
CA ILE A 140 10.19 10.04 2.69
C ILE A 140 11.42 9.14 2.71
N THR A 141 11.23 7.88 3.08
CA THR A 141 12.27 6.86 3.00
C THR A 141 12.16 6.09 1.69
N MET A 142 13.19 6.22 0.85
CA MET A 142 13.28 5.59 -0.47
C MET A 142 13.96 4.22 -0.36
N VAL A 143 13.19 3.16 -0.52
CA VAL A 143 13.67 1.76 -0.49
C VAL A 143 14.00 1.30 -1.92
N SER A 144 15.18 0.72 -2.11
CA SER A 144 15.49 -0.07 -3.31
C SER A 144 15.17 -1.54 -3.04
N PRO A 145 14.07 -2.09 -3.58
CA PRO A 145 13.58 -3.40 -3.18
C PRO A 145 14.56 -4.52 -3.54
N PHE A 146 14.66 -5.53 -2.66
CA PHE A 146 15.35 -6.81 -2.89
C PHE A 146 16.84 -6.71 -3.29
N GLY A 147 17.55 -5.69 -2.81
CA GLY A 147 18.95 -5.45 -3.18
C GLY A 147 19.13 -5.16 -4.67
N MET A 148 18.06 -4.77 -5.36
CA MET A 148 18.08 -4.42 -6.77
C MET A 148 19.04 -3.24 -6.99
N PRO A 149 19.94 -3.30 -7.99
CA PRO A 149 20.78 -2.16 -8.32
C PRO A 149 19.91 -0.92 -8.61
N SER A 150 20.25 0.23 -8.03
CA SER A 150 19.41 1.43 -8.13
C SER A 150 19.11 1.84 -9.57
N TRP A 151 20.04 1.62 -10.51
CA TRP A 151 19.81 1.88 -11.93
C TRP A 151 18.67 1.04 -12.51
N LEU A 152 18.49 -0.21 -12.06
CA LEU A 152 17.42 -1.09 -12.54
C LEU A 152 16.08 -0.68 -11.93
N TYR A 153 16.07 -0.37 -10.63
CA TYR A 153 14.89 0.14 -9.94
C TYR A 153 14.38 1.45 -10.56
N THR A 154 15.30 2.39 -10.87
CA THR A 154 14.95 3.68 -11.50
C THR A 154 14.51 3.57 -12.97
N GLU A 155 14.55 2.38 -13.57
CA GLU A 155 14.07 2.11 -14.94
C GLU A 155 12.77 1.28 -14.98
N LEU A 156 12.28 0.80 -13.83
CA LEU A 156 11.01 0.09 -13.75
C LEU A 156 9.87 0.97 -14.27
N ASN A 157 9.15 0.45 -15.27
CA ASN A 157 8.10 1.15 -15.99
C ASN A 157 6.75 0.48 -15.76
N ARG A 158 5.84 1.21 -15.12
CA ARG A 158 4.49 0.73 -14.80
C ARG A 158 3.63 0.52 -16.04
N ALA A 159 3.95 1.17 -17.17
CA ALA A 159 3.21 1.00 -18.43
C ALA A 159 3.41 -0.40 -19.04
N ALA A 160 4.55 -1.05 -18.78
CA ALA A 160 4.81 -2.40 -19.26
C ALA A 160 4.06 -3.42 -18.38
N SER A 161 3.02 -4.05 -18.94
CA SER A 161 2.12 -4.95 -18.20
C SER A 161 2.84 -6.09 -17.47
N TRP A 162 3.89 -6.67 -18.05
CA TRP A 162 4.68 -7.72 -17.41
C TRP A 162 5.54 -7.19 -16.26
N GLN A 163 6.12 -5.99 -16.39
CA GLN A 163 6.85 -5.35 -15.28
C GLN A 163 5.90 -5.00 -14.15
N ARG A 164 4.73 -4.43 -14.48
CA ARG A 164 3.68 -4.12 -13.53
C ARG A 164 3.19 -5.36 -12.78
N SER A 165 2.98 -6.48 -13.46
CA SER A 165 2.60 -7.75 -12.83
C SER A 165 3.63 -8.22 -11.80
N LEU A 166 4.93 -8.04 -12.06
CA LEU A 166 5.99 -8.35 -11.10
C LEU A 166 5.98 -7.38 -9.90
N MET A 167 5.73 -6.09 -10.15
CA MET A 167 5.60 -5.07 -9.10
C MET A 167 4.38 -5.35 -8.20
N ASP A 168 3.22 -5.65 -8.80
CA ASP A 168 1.99 -6.01 -8.09
C ASP A 168 2.24 -7.24 -7.19
N LYS A 169 2.94 -8.27 -7.70
CA LYS A 169 3.31 -9.44 -6.88
C LYS A 169 4.24 -9.09 -5.72
N GLY A 170 5.18 -8.16 -5.93
CA GLY A 170 6.06 -7.67 -4.88
C GLY A 170 5.28 -6.92 -3.79
N ALA A 171 4.44 -5.96 -4.20
CA ALA A 171 3.61 -5.19 -3.29
C ALA A 171 2.61 -6.07 -2.51
N MET A 172 2.04 -7.09 -3.15
CA MET A 172 1.09 -7.99 -2.50
C MET A 172 1.74 -8.98 -1.52
N ALA A 173 3.05 -9.18 -1.59
CA ALA A 173 3.74 -10.13 -0.70
C ALA A 173 3.70 -9.73 0.77
N ASP A 174 3.48 -8.44 1.05
CA ASP A 174 3.43 -7.88 2.39
C ASP A 174 2.00 -7.86 2.98
N TYR A 175 0.97 -8.20 2.18
CA TYR A 175 -0.41 -8.25 2.65
C TYR A 175 -0.82 -9.65 3.09
N GLU A 176 -1.25 -9.75 4.35
CA GLU A 176 -1.93 -10.95 4.85
C GLU A 176 -3.28 -11.16 4.15
N GLY A 177 -3.69 -12.42 4.00
CA GLY A 177 -4.97 -12.80 3.40
C GLY A 177 -4.94 -13.05 1.89
N ILE A 178 -3.82 -12.78 1.20
CA ILE A 178 -3.65 -13.08 -0.23
C ILE A 178 -2.93 -14.42 -0.41
N SER A 179 -3.62 -15.44 -0.92
CA SER A 179 -3.02 -16.72 -1.31
C SER A 179 -3.89 -17.46 -2.32
N GLU A 180 -3.29 -18.31 -3.16
CA GLU A 180 -4.05 -19.13 -4.12
C GLU A 180 -5.08 -20.03 -3.44
N ALA A 181 -4.73 -20.61 -2.28
CA ALA A 181 -5.64 -21.43 -1.50
C ALA A 181 -6.79 -20.60 -0.90
N GLY A 182 -6.49 -19.38 -0.41
CA GLY A 182 -7.48 -18.43 0.09
C GLY A 182 -8.45 -17.99 -1.01
N ASP A 183 -7.94 -17.61 -2.18
CA ASP A 183 -8.74 -17.19 -3.33
C ASP A 183 -9.66 -18.31 -3.79
N LYS A 184 -9.19 -19.57 -3.79
CA LYS A 184 -10.04 -20.74 -4.05
C LYS A 184 -11.11 -20.93 -2.99
N ALA A 185 -10.78 -20.76 -1.71
CA ALA A 185 -11.74 -20.88 -0.61
C ALA A 185 -12.79 -19.75 -0.58
N LEU A 186 -12.52 -18.64 -1.26
CA LEU A 186 -13.41 -17.50 -1.44
C LEU A 186 -14.20 -17.55 -2.77
N GLY A 187 -13.96 -18.56 -3.63
CA GLY A 187 -14.63 -18.65 -4.93
C GLY A 187 -14.14 -17.64 -5.98
N ILE A 188 -13.03 -16.95 -5.72
CA ILE A 188 -12.42 -15.95 -6.60
C ILE A 188 -11.14 -16.47 -7.29
N ALA A 189 -10.95 -17.80 -7.30
CA ALA A 189 -9.80 -18.41 -7.98
C ALA A 189 -9.79 -18.04 -9.47
N GLY A 190 -8.68 -17.47 -9.92
CA GLY A 190 -8.52 -17.01 -11.30
C GLY A 190 -8.82 -15.52 -11.51
N GLU A 191 -9.41 -14.85 -10.51
CA GLU A 191 -9.51 -13.40 -10.50
C GLU A 191 -8.12 -12.77 -10.41
N LYS A 192 -7.90 -11.71 -11.19
CA LYS A 192 -6.60 -11.06 -11.23
C LYS A 192 -6.53 -10.00 -10.12
N ARG A 193 -5.63 -10.22 -9.15
CA ARG A 193 -5.26 -9.21 -8.15
C ARG A 193 -4.21 -8.24 -8.70
N GLN A 194 -4.42 -6.95 -8.47
CA GLN A 194 -3.56 -5.85 -8.94
C GLN A 194 -3.57 -4.72 -7.90
N VAL A 195 -2.42 -4.05 -7.74
CA VAL A 195 -2.26 -2.88 -6.87
C VAL A 195 -2.21 -1.62 -7.73
N MET A 196 -1.24 -1.56 -8.63
CA MET A 196 -0.91 -0.37 -9.40
C MET A 196 -1.83 -0.10 -10.60
N GLY A 197 -2.78 -1.00 -10.85
CA GLY A 197 -3.76 -0.95 -11.95
C GLY A 197 -5.07 -1.62 -11.52
N GLY A 198 -5.79 -2.27 -12.45
CA GLY A 198 -6.99 -3.05 -12.13
C GLY A 198 -8.26 -2.34 -12.59
N THR A 199 -9.01 -1.73 -11.66
CA THR A 199 -10.23 -0.94 -11.97
C THR A 199 -9.96 0.10 -13.06
N SER A 200 -8.77 0.69 -13.02
CA SER A 200 -8.23 1.53 -14.06
C SER A 200 -6.72 1.35 -14.10
N ASP A 201 -6.17 1.33 -15.32
CA ASP A 201 -4.73 1.32 -15.57
C ASP A 201 -4.22 2.72 -15.97
N VAL A 202 -5.04 3.77 -15.84
CA VAL A 202 -4.69 5.11 -16.36
C VAL A 202 -3.45 5.69 -15.66
N LEU A 203 -3.33 5.50 -14.34
CA LEU A 203 -2.15 5.92 -13.57
C LEU A 203 -1.00 4.91 -13.65
N ALA A 204 -1.24 3.71 -14.20
CA ALA A 204 -0.23 2.67 -14.41
C ALA A 204 0.70 3.00 -15.59
N ASN A 205 1.15 4.25 -15.68
CA ASN A 205 1.96 4.76 -16.76
C ASN A 205 3.27 5.35 -16.21
N GLY A 206 4.32 5.34 -17.02
CA GLY A 206 5.58 5.96 -16.64
C GLY A 206 6.40 5.20 -15.59
N ASN A 207 7.34 5.90 -14.97
CA ASN A 207 8.38 5.31 -14.13
C ASN A 207 7.91 5.11 -12.68
N LEU A 208 8.22 3.94 -12.10
CA LEU A 208 7.83 3.58 -10.74
C LEU A 208 8.29 4.61 -9.71
N VAL A 209 9.60 4.93 -9.69
CA VAL A 209 10.18 5.88 -8.72
C VAL A 209 9.53 7.25 -8.79
N LYS A 210 9.26 7.73 -10.01
CA LYS A 210 8.60 9.04 -10.19
C LYS A 210 7.17 9.05 -9.67
N TRP A 211 6.45 7.95 -9.83
CA TRP A 211 5.12 7.81 -9.25
C TRP A 211 5.20 7.72 -7.72
N THR A 212 6.05 6.84 -7.18
CA THR A 212 6.27 6.69 -5.74
C THR A 212 6.58 8.04 -5.10
N LEU A 213 7.53 8.80 -5.63
CA LEU A 213 7.83 10.14 -5.09
C LEU A 213 6.61 11.08 -5.07
N ARG A 214 5.78 11.11 -6.12
CA ARG A 214 4.56 11.92 -6.10
C ARG A 214 3.57 11.41 -5.06
N HIS A 215 3.39 10.10 -4.99
CA HIS A 215 2.50 9.43 -4.05
C HIS A 215 2.90 9.75 -2.60
N GLU A 216 4.17 9.57 -2.25
CA GLU A 216 4.67 9.87 -0.89
C GLU A 216 4.58 11.36 -0.54
N ILE A 217 4.82 12.27 -1.50
CA ILE A 217 4.58 13.71 -1.31
C ILE A 217 3.08 13.99 -1.13
N GLY A 218 2.21 13.21 -1.77
CA GLY A 218 0.77 13.27 -1.56
C GLY A 218 0.40 13.05 -0.09
N HIS A 219 1.05 12.12 0.61
CA HIS A 219 0.82 11.94 2.04
C HIS A 219 1.26 13.14 2.89
N SER A 220 2.37 13.80 2.57
CA SER A 220 2.76 15.03 3.29
C SER A 220 1.78 16.18 3.02
N VAL A 221 1.28 16.29 1.78
CA VAL A 221 0.26 17.29 1.40
C VAL A 221 -1.08 17.01 2.08
N ASP A 222 -1.48 15.74 2.24
CA ASP A 222 -2.64 15.37 3.04
C ASP A 222 -2.50 15.88 4.48
N LYS A 223 -1.36 15.60 5.13
CA LYS A 223 -1.07 16.11 6.49
C LYS A 223 -1.14 17.63 6.57
N GLN A 224 -0.55 18.32 5.60
CA GLN A 224 -0.53 19.79 5.57
C GLN A 224 -1.93 20.39 5.38
N SER A 225 -2.76 19.77 4.53
CA SER A 225 -4.11 20.26 4.22
C SER A 225 -5.19 19.79 5.19
N GLY A 226 -4.90 18.76 5.99
CA GLY A 226 -5.87 18.10 6.85
C GLY A 226 -6.99 17.41 6.06
N TRP A 227 -6.73 16.95 4.83
CA TRP A 227 -7.75 16.37 3.95
C TRP A 227 -8.38 15.11 4.58
N ALA A 228 -7.57 14.18 5.08
CA ALA A 228 -8.08 12.92 5.64
C ALA A 228 -8.94 13.13 6.89
N GLN A 229 -8.72 14.22 7.61
CA GLN A 229 -9.49 14.57 8.80
C GLN A 229 -10.80 15.27 8.44
N ASN A 230 -10.75 16.20 7.48
CA ASN A 230 -11.84 17.15 7.28
C ASN A 230 -12.67 16.91 6.01
N LEU A 231 -12.14 16.19 5.03
CA LEU A 231 -12.71 16.16 3.67
C LEU A 231 -12.98 14.76 3.14
N LYS A 232 -12.34 13.71 3.67
CA LYS A 232 -12.47 12.34 3.12
C LYS A 232 -13.91 11.83 2.95
N HIS A 233 -14.84 12.33 3.77
CA HIS A 233 -16.25 11.96 3.78
C HIS A 233 -17.06 12.60 2.64
N GLU A 234 -16.53 13.61 1.96
CA GLU A 234 -17.23 14.23 0.84
C GLU A 234 -17.28 13.30 -0.38
N ALA A 235 -18.43 13.28 -1.06
CA ALA A 235 -18.66 12.38 -2.19
C ALA A 235 -17.60 12.52 -3.30
N ARG A 236 -17.16 13.76 -3.59
CA ARG A 236 -16.14 14.04 -4.60
C ARG A 236 -14.77 13.38 -4.33
N PHE A 237 -14.54 12.92 -3.09
CA PHE A 237 -13.32 12.24 -2.70
C PHE A 237 -13.52 10.76 -2.34
N GLY A 238 -14.55 10.12 -2.89
CA GLY A 238 -14.89 8.74 -2.56
C GLY A 238 -15.90 8.59 -1.43
N GLY A 239 -16.19 9.66 -0.68
CA GLY A 239 -17.18 9.67 0.38
C GLY A 239 -16.87 8.66 1.48
N TRP A 240 -15.63 8.60 1.94
CA TRP A 240 -15.11 7.59 2.86
C TRP A 240 -15.72 7.67 4.25
N GLU A 241 -16.00 6.50 4.81
CA GLU A 241 -16.35 6.32 6.22
C GLU A 241 -15.37 5.34 6.86
N ALA A 242 -14.94 5.64 8.09
CA ALA A 242 -14.07 4.79 8.88
C ALA A 242 -14.79 4.40 10.18
N TYR A 243 -14.76 3.11 10.50
CA TYR A 243 -15.51 2.55 11.61
C TYR A 243 -14.57 2.18 12.75
N GLY A 244 -14.77 2.78 13.92
CA GLY A 244 -13.96 2.47 15.12
C GLY A 244 -14.24 1.10 15.74
N SER A 245 -15.27 0.39 15.26
CA SER A 245 -15.57 -1.00 15.62
C SER A 245 -16.32 -1.69 14.48
N ALA A 246 -16.31 -3.01 14.47
CA ALA A 246 -17.09 -3.79 13.50
C ALA A 246 -18.61 -3.69 13.74
N ARG A 247 -19.09 -3.12 14.86
CA ARG A 247 -20.52 -3.09 15.23
C ARG A 247 -21.42 -2.47 14.16
N GLN A 248 -21.03 -1.31 13.62
CA GLN A 248 -21.82 -0.62 12.61
C GLN A 248 -21.87 -1.41 11.30
N VAL A 249 -20.77 -2.06 10.94
CA VAL A 249 -20.68 -2.94 9.77
C VAL A 249 -21.54 -4.20 9.99
N ALA A 250 -21.45 -4.82 11.17
CA ALA A 250 -22.24 -5.98 11.56
C ALA A 250 -23.74 -5.70 11.47
N LEU A 251 -24.18 -4.54 11.97
CA LEU A 251 -25.58 -4.10 11.85
C LEU A 251 -25.99 -3.92 10.39
N ALA A 252 -25.15 -3.29 9.57
CA ALA A 252 -25.43 -3.07 8.16
C ALA A 252 -25.58 -4.38 7.39
N ILE A 253 -24.64 -5.32 7.55
CA ILE A 253 -24.67 -6.60 6.83
C ILE A 253 -25.77 -7.54 7.34
N LEU A 254 -26.08 -7.52 8.64
CA LEU A 254 -27.22 -8.28 9.18
C LEU A 254 -28.54 -7.74 8.64
N THR A 255 -28.68 -6.42 8.54
CA THR A 255 -29.88 -5.79 7.97
C THR A 255 -30.02 -6.14 6.48
N GLU A 256 -28.94 -6.02 5.71
CA GLU A 256 -28.90 -6.39 4.28
C GLU A 256 -29.22 -7.88 4.08
N ALA A 257 -28.75 -8.75 4.96
CA ALA A 257 -29.04 -10.18 4.93
C ALA A 257 -30.49 -10.51 5.36
N GLY A 258 -31.29 -9.54 5.82
CA GLY A 258 -32.65 -9.75 6.30
C GLY A 258 -32.73 -10.34 7.72
N LEU A 259 -31.75 -10.03 8.56
CA LEU A 259 -31.64 -10.43 9.97
C LEU A 259 -31.75 -9.24 10.94
N GLY A 260 -32.12 -8.04 10.44
CA GLY A 260 -32.22 -6.81 11.24
C GLY A 260 -33.24 -6.86 12.38
N ASP A 261 -34.29 -7.69 12.27
CA ASP A 261 -35.29 -7.89 13.35
C ASP A 261 -34.88 -9.01 14.33
N GLN A 262 -33.69 -9.60 14.16
CA GLN A 262 -33.22 -10.78 14.90
C GLN A 262 -31.90 -10.55 15.63
N LEU A 263 -31.50 -9.27 15.81
CA LEU A 263 -30.21 -8.91 16.41
C LEU A 263 -30.03 -9.46 17.82
N ASP A 264 -31.11 -9.61 18.57
CA ASP A 264 -31.11 -10.09 19.97
C ASP A 264 -31.18 -11.63 20.09
N VAL A 265 -31.26 -12.37 18.97
CA VAL A 265 -31.19 -13.84 18.99
C VAL A 265 -29.84 -14.25 19.57
N THR A 266 -29.83 -15.09 20.60
CA THR A 266 -28.60 -15.47 21.27
C THR A 266 -27.97 -16.74 20.71
N ASP A 267 -26.65 -16.76 20.63
CA ASP A 267 -25.88 -17.97 20.37
C ASP A 267 -25.84 -18.92 21.59
N ARG A 268 -25.19 -20.08 21.43
CA ARG A 268 -25.01 -21.10 22.48
C ARG A 268 -24.18 -20.62 23.69
N TYR A 269 -23.55 -19.45 23.59
CA TYR A 269 -22.79 -18.80 24.66
C TYR A 269 -23.53 -17.60 25.27
N HIS A 270 -24.79 -17.41 24.91
CA HIS A 270 -25.65 -16.30 25.35
C HIS A 270 -25.18 -14.91 24.86
N MET A 271 -24.40 -14.84 23.77
CA MET A 271 -24.13 -13.58 23.07
C MET A 271 -25.21 -13.30 22.04
N SER A 272 -25.64 -12.04 21.90
CA SER A 272 -26.60 -11.64 20.87
C SER A 272 -26.00 -11.82 19.45
N LEU A 273 -26.83 -11.99 18.43
CA LEU A 273 -26.39 -12.14 17.05
C LEU A 273 -25.50 -10.99 16.60
N ILE A 274 -25.86 -9.75 16.95
CA ILE A 274 -25.05 -8.59 16.62
C ILE A 274 -23.67 -8.65 17.29
N ASP A 275 -23.60 -9.08 18.55
CA ASP A 275 -22.32 -9.18 19.28
C ASP A 275 -21.46 -10.34 18.76
N SER A 276 -22.05 -11.49 18.45
CA SER A 276 -21.33 -12.63 17.88
C SER A 276 -20.76 -12.29 16.50
N VAL A 277 -21.50 -11.53 15.67
CA VAL A 277 -21.03 -11.06 14.35
C VAL A 277 -19.97 -9.97 14.51
N GLU A 278 -20.16 -9.00 15.41
CA GLU A 278 -19.17 -7.96 15.71
C GLU A 278 -17.81 -8.58 16.09
N VAL A 279 -17.81 -9.56 17.01
CA VAL A 279 -16.59 -10.26 17.41
C VAL A 279 -15.99 -11.09 16.28
N ALA A 280 -16.82 -11.72 15.45
CA ALA A 280 -16.33 -12.51 14.31
C ALA A 280 -15.76 -11.64 13.17
N LEU A 281 -16.19 -10.39 13.06
CA LEU A 281 -15.72 -9.41 12.06
C LEU A 281 -14.58 -8.52 12.56
N ASP A 282 -14.18 -8.63 13.82
CA ASP A 282 -13.00 -7.96 14.35
C ASP A 282 -11.75 -8.38 13.54
N PRO A 283 -11.02 -7.46 12.89
CA PRO A 283 -9.93 -7.83 12.00
C PRO A 283 -8.78 -8.60 12.67
N GLU A 284 -8.41 -8.22 13.89
CA GLU A 284 -7.35 -8.90 14.65
C GLU A 284 -7.81 -10.30 15.07
N GLY A 285 -9.01 -10.39 15.65
CA GLY A 285 -9.63 -11.64 16.08
C GLY A 285 -9.90 -12.61 14.93
N ALA A 286 -10.35 -12.11 13.78
CA ALA A 286 -10.61 -12.93 12.59
C ALA A 286 -9.33 -13.46 11.95
N ARG A 287 -8.20 -12.74 12.04
CA ARG A 287 -6.89 -13.24 11.63
C ARG A 287 -6.36 -14.32 12.58
N ALA A 288 -6.54 -14.12 13.89
CA ALA A 288 -6.09 -15.06 14.91
C ALA A 288 -6.93 -16.35 14.95
N ALA A 289 -8.23 -16.26 14.65
CA ALA A 289 -9.20 -17.34 14.78
C ALA A 289 -10.24 -17.30 13.62
N PRO A 290 -9.83 -17.55 12.36
CA PRO A 290 -10.69 -17.43 11.17
C PRO A 290 -11.89 -18.39 11.19
N GLU A 291 -11.81 -19.48 11.97
CA GLU A 291 -12.89 -20.41 12.19
C GLU A 291 -14.08 -19.80 12.94
N ARG A 292 -13.88 -18.73 13.74
CA ARG A 292 -15.00 -18.04 14.41
C ARG A 292 -15.98 -17.44 13.41
N LEU A 293 -15.45 -16.82 12.36
CA LEU A 293 -16.26 -16.32 11.26
C LEU A 293 -16.77 -17.45 10.37
N THR A 294 -15.90 -18.41 10.01
CA THR A 294 -16.26 -19.50 9.08
C THR A 294 -17.36 -20.40 9.64
N ASN A 295 -17.36 -20.64 10.96
CA ASN A 295 -18.30 -21.53 11.65
C ASN A 295 -19.36 -20.74 12.45
N LEU A 296 -19.58 -19.47 12.14
CA LEU A 296 -20.49 -18.60 12.90
C LEU A 296 -21.90 -19.21 13.08
N ALA A 297 -22.40 -19.88 12.05
CA ALA A 297 -23.71 -20.56 12.10
C ALA A 297 -23.79 -21.71 13.11
N ASP A 298 -22.67 -22.31 13.52
CA ASP A 298 -22.63 -23.36 14.54
C ASP A 298 -22.91 -22.80 15.95
N GLY A 299 -22.80 -21.48 16.12
CA GLY A 299 -23.20 -20.78 17.33
C GLY A 299 -24.72 -20.75 17.54
N PHE A 300 -25.51 -20.96 16.49
CA PHE A 300 -26.97 -20.81 16.51
C PHE A 300 -27.68 -22.14 16.16
N PRO A 301 -27.54 -23.19 16.99
CA PRO A 301 -28.02 -24.54 16.68
C PRO A 301 -29.54 -24.61 16.48
N ASP A 302 -30.29 -23.79 17.21
CA ASP A 302 -31.76 -23.85 17.25
C ASP A 302 -32.44 -23.05 16.12
N GLN A 303 -31.66 -22.38 15.27
CA GLN A 303 -32.18 -21.56 14.17
C GLN A 303 -32.39 -22.38 12.89
N ASP A 304 -33.39 -21.96 12.11
CA ASP A 304 -33.83 -22.65 10.88
C ASP A 304 -32.87 -22.47 9.69
N ASP A 305 -33.16 -23.19 8.60
CA ASP A 305 -32.37 -23.16 7.37
C ASP A 305 -32.35 -21.76 6.71
N GLN A 306 -33.42 -20.98 6.88
CA GLN A 306 -33.51 -19.64 6.32
C GLN A 306 -32.56 -18.68 7.04
N PHE A 307 -32.54 -18.72 8.38
CA PHE A 307 -31.58 -18.00 9.20
C PHE A 307 -30.15 -18.38 8.82
N ARG A 308 -29.85 -19.68 8.76
CA ARG A 308 -28.52 -20.20 8.40
C ARG A 308 -28.07 -19.74 7.03
N THR A 309 -28.97 -19.74 6.04
CA THR A 309 -28.68 -19.26 4.69
C THR A 309 -28.37 -17.76 4.67
N ARG A 310 -29.11 -16.95 5.43
CA ARG A 310 -28.86 -15.51 5.54
C ARG A 310 -27.54 -15.23 6.27
N LEU A 311 -27.27 -15.96 7.36
CA LEU A 311 -26.02 -15.85 8.10
C LEU A 311 -24.82 -16.28 7.27
N ALA A 312 -24.96 -17.29 6.39
CA ALA A 312 -23.91 -17.68 5.45
C ALA A 312 -23.49 -16.53 4.51
N ARG A 313 -24.43 -15.64 4.12
CA ARG A 313 -24.09 -14.43 3.35
C ARG A 313 -23.26 -13.43 4.15
N VAL A 314 -23.54 -13.29 5.45
CA VAL A 314 -22.72 -12.47 6.37
C VAL A 314 -21.30 -13.03 6.48
N VAL A 315 -21.17 -14.37 6.57
CA VAL A 315 -19.87 -15.05 6.59
C VAL A 315 -19.12 -14.84 5.27
N GLU A 316 -19.77 -14.98 4.12
CA GLU A 316 -19.17 -14.73 2.80
C GLU A 316 -18.67 -13.28 2.68
N PHE A 317 -19.51 -12.31 3.04
CA PHE A 317 -19.16 -10.89 3.09
C PHE A 317 -17.93 -10.66 3.95
N GLY A 318 -17.94 -11.12 5.21
CA GLY A 318 -16.84 -10.89 6.14
C GLY A 318 -15.52 -11.49 5.66
N ARG A 319 -15.58 -12.73 5.12
CA ARG A 319 -14.39 -13.42 4.61
C ARG A 319 -13.78 -12.69 3.41
N LEU A 320 -14.60 -12.18 2.49
CA LEU A 320 -14.09 -11.42 1.35
C LEU A 320 -13.57 -10.03 1.76
N ALA A 321 -14.26 -9.35 2.69
CA ALA A 321 -13.89 -8.03 3.19
C ALA A 321 -12.50 -8.02 3.86
N LEU A 322 -12.13 -9.12 4.52
CA LEU A 322 -10.84 -9.32 5.19
C LEU A 322 -9.71 -9.76 4.25
N ALA A 323 -10.03 -10.12 2.99
CA ALA A 323 -9.09 -10.72 2.04
C ALA A 323 -8.53 -9.72 1.02
N GLN A 324 -8.29 -8.48 1.46
CA GLN A 324 -7.74 -7.39 0.65
C GLN A 324 -8.51 -7.18 -0.67
N PRO A 325 -9.85 -7.04 -0.63
CA PRO A 325 -10.69 -7.03 -1.82
C PRO A 325 -10.44 -5.83 -2.73
N TRP A 326 -9.84 -4.76 -2.22
CA TRP A 326 -9.40 -3.60 -2.99
C TRP A 326 -8.40 -3.97 -4.09
N THR A 327 -7.65 -5.08 -3.94
CA THR A 327 -6.76 -5.61 -4.97
C THR A 327 -7.49 -6.27 -6.15
N LEU A 328 -8.79 -6.56 -6.03
CA LEU A 328 -9.61 -7.08 -7.11
C LEU A 328 -10.11 -5.95 -8.00
N THR A 329 -10.21 -6.17 -9.30
CA THR A 329 -10.70 -5.15 -10.26
C THR A 329 -12.07 -4.57 -9.89
N ASN A 330 -12.97 -5.36 -9.30
CA ASN A 330 -14.29 -4.90 -8.87
C ASN A 330 -14.38 -4.54 -7.36
N GLY A 331 -13.27 -4.61 -6.62
CA GLY A 331 -13.25 -4.25 -5.20
C GLY A 331 -14.08 -5.18 -4.30
N GLY A 332 -14.36 -6.40 -4.75
CA GLY A 332 -15.28 -7.34 -4.08
C GLY A 332 -16.72 -7.30 -4.58
N GLY A 333 -17.04 -6.41 -5.53
CA GLY A 333 -18.29 -6.43 -6.29
C GLY A 333 -19.55 -6.36 -5.42
N ASP A 334 -20.59 -7.08 -5.84
CA ASP A 334 -21.89 -7.09 -5.16
C ASP A 334 -21.81 -7.77 -3.78
N THR A 335 -20.87 -8.68 -3.56
CA THR A 335 -20.68 -9.34 -2.26
C THR A 335 -20.34 -8.35 -1.16
N LEU A 336 -19.61 -7.26 -1.46
CA LEU A 336 -19.23 -6.23 -0.48
C LEU A 336 -20.06 -4.94 -0.58
N ALA A 337 -21.09 -4.95 -1.42
CA ALA A 337 -21.95 -3.79 -1.60
C ALA A 337 -23.14 -3.85 -0.64
N ILE A 338 -23.34 -2.78 0.13
CA ILE A 338 -24.55 -2.56 0.92
C ILE A 338 -25.07 -1.17 0.54
N GLY A 339 -26.25 -1.12 -0.08
CA GLY A 339 -26.76 0.10 -0.70
C GLY A 339 -25.82 0.64 -1.78
N ASN A 340 -25.39 1.90 -1.66
CA ASN A 340 -24.48 2.55 -2.60
C ASN A 340 -23.00 2.49 -2.18
N ARG A 341 -22.66 1.73 -1.13
CA ARG A 341 -21.32 1.70 -0.56
C ARG A 341 -20.69 0.32 -0.67
N THR A 342 -19.38 0.30 -0.88
CA THR A 342 -18.56 -0.91 -0.75
C THR A 342 -17.83 -0.87 0.59
N TYR A 343 -17.85 -1.98 1.32
CA TYR A 343 -17.24 -2.13 2.64
C TYR A 343 -16.06 -3.09 2.59
N HIS A 344 -14.96 -2.76 3.25
CA HIS A 344 -13.83 -3.69 3.42
C HIS A 344 -13.03 -3.37 4.68
N VAL A 345 -12.09 -4.25 5.00
CA VAL A 345 -11.05 -4.00 5.99
C VAL A 345 -9.78 -3.57 5.28
N ASP A 346 -9.29 -2.38 5.59
CA ASP A 346 -8.08 -1.85 4.98
C ASP A 346 -6.84 -2.61 5.48
N HIS A 347 -5.67 -2.36 4.87
CA HIS A 347 -4.46 -3.11 5.24
C HIS A 347 -3.92 -2.76 6.64
N TYR A 348 -4.41 -1.69 7.27
CA TYR A 348 -4.15 -1.36 8.67
C TYR A 348 -5.10 -2.07 9.65
N GLY A 349 -6.08 -2.82 9.14
CA GLY A 349 -7.04 -3.55 9.96
C GLY A 349 -8.22 -2.68 10.43
N GLN A 350 -8.50 -1.57 9.76
CA GLN A 350 -9.66 -0.74 10.05
C GLN A 350 -10.80 -1.05 9.08
N TRP A 351 -12.03 -1.15 9.60
CA TRP A 351 -13.21 -1.21 8.74
C TRP A 351 -13.43 0.15 8.09
N VAL A 352 -13.61 0.14 6.77
CA VAL A 352 -13.87 1.33 5.98
C VAL A 352 -14.96 1.07 4.95
N SER A 353 -15.58 2.13 4.46
CA SER A 353 -16.43 2.06 3.28
C SER A 353 -16.29 3.30 2.40
N TYR A 354 -16.63 3.17 1.13
CA TYR A 354 -16.64 4.27 0.16
C TYR A 354 -17.84 4.16 -0.79
N LEU A 355 -18.14 5.25 -1.50
CA LEU A 355 -19.17 5.27 -2.53
C LEU A 355 -18.75 4.42 -3.72
N ARG A 356 -19.51 3.37 -4.02
CA ARG A 356 -19.21 2.43 -5.11
C ARG A 356 -19.05 3.13 -6.47
N ALA A 357 -19.93 4.07 -6.75
CA ALA A 357 -19.92 4.85 -7.99
C ALA A 357 -18.61 5.63 -8.20
N GLU A 358 -18.01 6.15 -7.12
CA GLU A 358 -16.75 6.90 -7.22
C GLU A 358 -15.59 5.99 -7.65
N ARG A 359 -15.53 4.76 -7.14
CA ARG A 359 -14.53 3.79 -7.59
C ARG A 359 -14.74 3.42 -9.06
N GLU A 360 -15.95 3.06 -9.43
CA GLU A 360 -16.28 2.65 -10.80
C GLU A 360 -16.02 3.77 -11.83
N GLN A 361 -16.31 5.02 -11.47
CA GLN A 361 -16.28 6.16 -12.39
C GLN A 361 -15.04 7.03 -12.29
N HIS A 362 -14.27 6.97 -11.21
CA HIS A 362 -13.16 7.90 -10.98
C HIS A 362 -11.88 7.24 -10.48
N ALA A 363 -11.88 5.93 -10.20
CA ALA A 363 -10.64 5.26 -9.82
C ALA A 363 -9.56 5.38 -10.91
N VAL A 364 -8.33 5.69 -10.49
CA VAL A 364 -7.14 5.75 -11.33
C VAL A 364 -6.23 4.52 -11.19
N SER A 365 -6.43 3.75 -10.12
CA SER A 365 -5.80 2.46 -9.78
C SER A 365 -6.70 1.71 -8.79
N ASN A 366 -6.41 0.42 -8.53
CA ASN A 366 -7.00 -0.29 -7.40
C ASN A 366 -6.53 0.28 -6.06
N TYR A 367 -5.24 0.63 -5.98
CA TYR A 367 -4.60 1.13 -4.76
C TYR A 367 -5.23 2.42 -4.23
N GLN A 368 -5.79 3.27 -5.10
CA GLN A 368 -6.52 4.46 -4.67
C GLN A 368 -7.69 4.15 -3.71
N PHE A 369 -8.23 2.93 -3.74
CA PHE A 369 -9.34 2.52 -2.87
C PHE A 369 -8.92 1.45 -1.84
N SER A 370 -7.65 1.40 -1.44
CA SER A 370 -7.20 0.56 -0.32
C SER A 370 -7.50 1.20 1.03
N THR A 371 -7.18 2.48 1.22
CA THR A 371 -7.49 3.29 2.42
C THR A 371 -7.88 4.71 2.01
N PRO A 372 -8.49 5.52 2.92
CA PRO A 372 -8.70 6.94 2.68
C PRO A 372 -7.39 7.71 2.40
N GLU A 373 -6.32 7.44 3.11
CA GLU A 373 -5.03 8.12 2.96
C GLU A 373 -4.37 7.79 1.61
N GLU A 374 -4.47 6.53 1.18
CA GLU A 374 -3.98 6.06 -0.14
C GLU A 374 -4.81 6.67 -1.28
N TRP A 375 -6.10 6.93 -1.05
CA TRP A 375 -6.95 7.63 -2.00
C TRP A 375 -6.37 9.00 -2.36
N PHE A 376 -5.97 9.77 -1.34
CA PHE A 376 -5.42 11.10 -1.55
C PHE A 376 -4.08 11.05 -2.27
N ALA A 377 -3.16 10.18 -1.83
CA ALA A 377 -1.84 10.05 -2.42
C ALA A 377 -1.90 9.63 -3.90
N GLU A 378 -2.76 8.68 -4.26
CA GLU A 378 -2.98 8.29 -5.65
C GLU A 378 -3.66 9.39 -6.48
N ALA A 379 -4.63 10.11 -5.90
CA ALA A 379 -5.28 11.23 -6.56
C ALA A 379 -4.31 12.39 -6.83
N TYR A 380 -3.45 12.71 -5.86
CA TYR A 380 -2.39 13.71 -6.00
C TYR A 380 -1.37 13.30 -7.06
N ALA A 381 -0.93 12.04 -7.04
CA ALA A 381 -0.03 11.51 -8.06
C ALA A 381 -0.64 11.54 -9.47
N ALA A 382 -1.95 11.27 -9.59
CA ALA A 382 -2.67 11.38 -10.86
C ALA A 382 -2.86 12.83 -11.31
N TYR A 383 -3.16 13.75 -10.40
CA TYR A 383 -3.35 15.17 -10.72
C TYR A 383 -2.08 15.81 -11.27
N HIS A 384 -0.92 15.49 -10.67
CA HIS A 384 0.40 15.96 -11.10
C HIS A 384 1.13 14.99 -12.06
N ASP A 385 0.43 14.02 -12.63
CA ASP A 385 1.00 13.16 -13.65
C ASP A 385 1.29 14.00 -14.92
N PRO A 386 2.45 13.81 -15.58
CA PRO A 386 2.78 14.56 -16.79
C PRO A 386 1.85 14.22 -17.97
N LYS A 387 1.12 13.09 -17.92
CA LYS A 387 0.09 12.77 -18.91
C LYS A 387 -1.26 13.32 -18.44
N PRO A 388 -2.09 13.82 -19.35
CA PRO A 388 -3.39 14.38 -18.98
C PRO A 388 -4.43 13.32 -18.58
N GLY A 389 -4.25 12.06 -19.00
CA GLY A 389 -5.20 10.97 -18.77
C GLY A 389 -5.53 10.72 -17.29
N PRO A 390 -4.52 10.52 -16.42
CA PRO A 390 -4.73 10.35 -14.98
C PRO A 390 -5.50 11.49 -14.34
N ARG A 391 -5.07 12.74 -14.55
CA ARG A 391 -5.80 13.93 -14.06
C ARG A 391 -7.25 13.92 -14.55
N ALA A 392 -7.48 13.73 -15.85
CA ALA A 392 -8.82 13.78 -16.44
C ALA A 392 -9.79 12.70 -15.95
N ARG A 393 -9.28 11.57 -15.42
CA ARG A 393 -10.10 10.49 -14.87
C ARG A 393 -10.68 10.82 -13.49
N LEU A 394 -10.00 11.65 -12.70
CA LEU A 394 -10.44 12.05 -11.37
C LEU A 394 -11.82 12.71 -11.38
N ASN A 395 -12.55 12.58 -10.27
CA ASN A 395 -13.80 13.29 -10.04
C ASN A 395 -13.60 14.79 -10.31
N PRO A 396 -14.48 15.47 -11.08
CA PRO A 396 -14.37 16.90 -11.37
C PRO A 396 -14.20 17.76 -10.11
N GLY A 397 -14.98 17.49 -9.04
CA GLY A 397 -14.88 18.25 -7.80
C GLY A 397 -13.55 18.02 -7.06
N ALA A 398 -12.93 16.85 -7.21
CA ALA A 398 -11.58 16.60 -6.68
C ALA A 398 -10.52 17.37 -7.47
N ARG A 399 -10.65 17.43 -8.81
CA ARG A 399 -9.75 18.23 -9.65
C ARG A 399 -9.84 19.71 -9.31
N GLU A 400 -11.06 20.23 -9.17
CA GLU A 400 -11.30 21.62 -8.76
C GLU A 400 -10.65 21.90 -7.40
N TRP A 401 -10.77 21.00 -6.43
CA TRP A 401 -10.10 21.16 -5.14
C TRP A 401 -8.57 21.25 -5.25
N PHE A 402 -7.93 20.38 -6.04
CA PHE A 402 -6.49 20.45 -6.25
C PHE A 402 -6.07 21.73 -6.99
N GLU A 403 -6.91 22.22 -7.91
CA GLU A 403 -6.69 23.47 -8.64
C GLU A 403 -6.81 24.68 -7.72
N GLU A 404 -7.89 24.78 -6.94
CA GLU A 404 -8.09 25.83 -5.95
C GLU A 404 -7.00 25.86 -4.88
N ARG A 405 -6.53 24.69 -4.43
CA ARG A 405 -5.39 24.62 -3.51
C ARG A 405 -4.11 25.15 -4.16
N GLY A 406 -3.94 24.91 -5.46
CA GLY A 406 -2.87 25.51 -6.27
C GLY A 406 -3.00 27.02 -6.41
N ASP A 407 -4.23 27.53 -6.50
CA ASP A 407 -4.57 28.93 -6.78
C ASP A 407 -4.78 29.82 -5.54
N GLN A 408 -4.89 29.27 -4.32
CA GLN A 408 -5.01 30.03 -3.06
C GLN A 408 -3.70 30.75 -2.64
N MET A 409 -2.89 31.12 -3.62
CA MET A 409 -1.68 31.94 -3.51
C MET A 409 -1.66 33.02 -4.60
#